data_AF-A0A8J2N7Y4-F1
#
_entry.id   AF-A0A8J2N7Y4-F1
#
_cell.length_a   1.000
_cell.length_b   1.000
_cell.length_c   1.000
_cell.angle_alpha   90.00
_cell.angle_beta   90.00
_cell.angle_gamma   90.00
#
_symmetry.space_group_name_H-M   'P 1'
#
loop_
_entity.id
_entity.type
_entity.pdbx_description
1 polymer ?
#
loop_
_entity_poly.entity_id
_entity_poly.type
_entity_poly.pdbx_seq_one_letter_code
_entity_poly.pdbx_strand_id
1 'polypeptide(L)' 'ASSLSYYDGLRAERLPAALTQGQRDFFGAHTYERIDKPGKFHTLWSGDRSEIEA' A
#
# COMPACT_ATOMS: atom_id res chain seq x y z
N ALA A 1 19.22 -11.68 -15.13
CA ALA A 1 18.53 -11.49 -13.85
C ALA A 1 17.33 -10.54 -13.99
N SER A 2 17.53 -9.28 -14.41
CA SER A 2 16.45 -8.28 -14.50
C SER A 2 15.29 -8.64 -15.43
N SER A 3 15.54 -9.25 -16.60
CA SER A 3 14.47 -9.59 -17.55
C SER A 3 13.45 -10.58 -16.97
N LEU A 4 13.89 -11.58 -16.20
CA LEU A 4 13.01 -12.54 -15.55
C LEU A 4 12.21 -11.87 -14.43
N SER A 5 12.88 -11.12 -13.54
CA SER A 5 12.21 -10.38 -12.46
C SER A 5 11.17 -9.38 -12.98
N TYR A 6 11.44 -8.73 -14.12
CA TYR A 6 10.49 -7.84 -14.78
C TYR A 6 9.27 -8.60 -15.29
N TYR A 7 9.47 -9.71 -16.00
CA TYR A 7 8.37 -10.52 -16.53
C TYR A 7 7.51 -11.12 -15.39
N ASP A 8 8.15 -11.64 -14.34
CA ASP A 8 7.45 -12.16 -13.17
C ASP A 8 6.66 -11.06 -12.43
N GLY A 9 7.22 -9.86 -12.33
CA GLY A 9 6.51 -8.71 -11.78
C GLY A 9 5.32 -8.26 -12.62
N LEU A 10 5.45 -8.27 -13.96
CA LEU A 10 4.39 -7.85 -14.88
C LEU A 10 3.19 -8.81 -14.86
N ARG A 11 3.44 -10.12 -14.75
CA ARG A 11 2.38 -11.15 -14.76
C ARG A 11 1.78 -11.42 -13.38
N ALA A 12 2.35 -10.87 -12.31
CA ALA A 12 1.84 -11.07 -10.96
C ALA A 12 0.53 -10.30 -10.76
N GLU A 13 -0.53 -11.01 -10.36
CA GLU A 13 -1.81 -10.37 -10.00
C GLU A 13 -1.66 -9.41 -8.81
N ARG A 14 -0.74 -9.72 -7.88
CA ARG A 14 -0.46 -8.91 -6.71
C ARG A 14 1.03 -8.82 -6.42
N LEU A 15 1.53 -7.58 -6.35
CA LEU A 15 2.89 -7.26 -5.95
C LEU A 15 2.97 -6.94 -4.45
N PRO A 16 4.17 -7.04 -3.84
CA PRO A 16 4.40 -6.63 -2.44
C PRO A 16 4.30 -5.11 -2.21
N ALA A 17 3.87 -4.32 -3.22
CA ALA A 17 3.76 -2.87 -3.16
C ALA A 17 2.83 -2.35 -2.04
N ALA A 18 1.93 -3.18 -1.51
CA ALA A 18 1.11 -2.84 -0.34
C ALA A 18 1.95 -2.49 0.89
N LEU A 19 3.11 -3.12 1.08
CA LEU A 19 4.03 -2.77 2.16
C LEU A 19 4.60 -1.37 1.97
N THR A 20 4.99 -1.02 0.75
CA THR A 20 5.46 0.34 0.41
C THR A 20 4.35 1.38 0.61
N GLN A 21 3.10 1.06 0.27
CA GLN A 21 1.97 1.94 0.57
C GLN A 21 1.82 2.17 2.08
N GLY A 22 1.85 1.10 2.89
CA GLY A 22 1.81 1.21 4.35
C GLY A 22 2.97 2.02 4.92
N GLN A 23 4.19 1.86 4.39
CA GLN A 23 5.35 2.66 4.81
C GLN A 23 5.19 4.15 4.46
N ARG A 24 4.71 4.48 3.25
CA ARG A 24 4.44 5.86 2.84
C ARG A 24 3.40 6.51 3.74
N ASP A 25 2.34 5.77 4.08
CA ASP A 25 1.32 6.24 5.00
C ASP A 25 1.86 6.43 6.42
N PHE A 26 2.65 5.47 6.91
CA PHE A 26 3.27 5.50 8.23
C PHE A 26 4.21 6.70 8.42
N PHE A 27 5.12 6.96 7.48
CA PHE A 27 6.13 8.01 7.63
C PHE A 27 5.68 9.39 7.14
N GLY A 28 4.66 9.49 6.29
CA GLY A 28 4.31 10.76 5.64
C GLY A 28 2.83 10.99 5.39
N ALA A 29 1.93 10.20 5.99
CA ALA A 29 0.48 10.36 5.84
C ALA A 29 0.01 10.43 4.38
N HIS A 30 0.66 9.64 3.51
CA HIS A 30 0.39 9.62 2.08
C HIS A 30 -0.91 8.91 1.69
N THR A 31 -1.63 8.31 2.65
CA THR A 31 -2.80 7.46 2.44
C THR A 31 -2.50 6.21 1.60
N TYR A 32 -3.44 5.27 1.55
CA TYR A 32 -3.44 4.11 0.65
C TYR A 32 -4.87 3.73 0.25
N GLU A 33 -5.01 2.91 -0.78
CA GLU A 33 -6.31 2.35 -1.19
C GLU A 33 -6.47 0.93 -0.64
N ARG A 34 -7.74 0.50 -0.49
CA ARG A 34 -8.10 -0.84 -0.06
C ARG A 34 -8.63 -1.66 -1.23
N ILE A 35 -8.48 -2.98 -1.13
CA ILE A 35 -8.96 -3.92 -2.16
C ILE A 35 -10.44 -4.31 -1.99
N ASP A 36 -11.03 -4.02 -0.84
CA ASP A 36 -12.38 -4.45 -0.46
C ASP A 36 -13.40 -3.30 -0.43
N LYS A 37 -12.95 -2.04 -0.46
CA LYS A 37 -13.82 -0.87 -0.59
C LYS A 37 -13.12 0.30 -1.31
N PRO A 38 -13.86 1.12 -2.07
CA PRO A 38 -13.31 2.32 -2.68
C PRO A 38 -12.97 3.38 -1.62
N GLY A 39 -12.04 4.28 -1.94
CA GLY A 39 -11.62 5.39 -1.07
C GLY A 39 -10.13 5.39 -0.80
N LYS A 40 -9.67 6.44 -0.11
CA LYS A 40 -8.30 6.57 0.39
C LYS A 40 -8.33 6.55 1.91
N PHE A 41 -7.39 5.83 2.49
CA PHE A 41 -7.37 5.53 3.90
C PHE A 41 -6.04 5.95 4.50
N HIS A 42 -6.10 6.53 5.70
CA HIS A 42 -4.95 6.80 6.54
C HIS A 42 -5.11 6.02 7.83
N THR A 43 -4.10 5.23 8.20
CA THR A 43 -4.05 4.64 9.54
C THR A 43 -3.40 5.64 10.50
N LEU A 44 -4.01 5.87 11.66
CA LEU A 44 -3.44 6.70 12.72
C LEU A 44 -2.31 5.96 13.46
N TRP A 45 -1.20 5.72 12.77
CA TRP A 45 -0.10 4.84 13.20
C TRP A 45 0.52 5.21 14.54
N SER A 46 0.67 6.52 14.81
CA SER A 46 1.20 7.06 16.07
C SER A 46 0.13 7.22 17.16
N GLY A 47 -1.14 6.98 16.83
CA GLY A 47 -2.28 7.05 17.74
C GLY A 47 -2.78 5.66 18.12
N ASP A 48 -4.09 5.49 18.08
CA ASP A 48 -4.77 4.22 18.39
C ASP A 48 -4.78 3.21 17.23
N ARG A 49 -4.16 3.58 16.09
CA ARG A 49 -4.13 2.78 14.84
C ARG A 49 -5.51 2.55 14.22
N SER A 50 -6.49 3.39 14.56
CA SER A 50 -7.73 3.44 13.80
C SER A 50 -7.46 3.92 12.37
N GLU A 51 -8.28 3.44 11.44
CA GLU A 51 -8.24 3.83 10.03
C GLU A 51 -9.32 4.87 9.78
N ILE A 52 -8.95 5.98 9.15
CA ILE A 52 -9.87 7.03 8.70
C ILE A 52 -9.88 7.11 7.18
N GLU A 53 -11.03 7.50 6.63
CA GLU A 53 -11.14 7.86 5.21
C GLU A 53 -10.68 9.32 5.04
N ALA A 54 -9.78 9.55 4.08
CA ALA A 54 -9.08 10.83 3.86
C ALA A 54 -9.62 11.60 2.65
#